data_AF-K1N033-F1
#
_entry.id   AF-K1N033-F1
#
_cell.length_a   1.000
_cell.length_b   1.000
_cell.length_c   1.000
_cell.angle_alpha   90.00
_cell.angle_beta   90.00
_cell.angle_gamma   90.00
#
_symmetry.space_group_name_H-M   'P 1'
#
loop_
_entity.id
_entity.type
_entity.pdbx_description
1 polymer ?
#
loop_
_entity_poly.entity_id
_entity_poly.type
_entity_poly.pdbx_seq_one_letter_code
_entity_poly.pdbx_strand_id
1 'polypeptide(L)'
;MSKWYNVFQPIYQVDKDLNVTISHYEMLLRDENDSFPNNDFFRVIGTEEENQKWILAEKESIDQAFAKYPDICINLNIEPIQFAYPSVWKFIENIYSKYAWC
;
A
#
# COMPACT_ATOMS: atom_id res chain seq x y z
N MET A 1 17.58 -5.09 -10.27
CA MET A 1 16.70 -4.25 -9.45
C MET A 1 16.35 -5.05 -8.21
N SER A 2 16.48 -4.43 -7.04
CA SER A 2 16.15 -5.02 -5.74
C SER A 2 14.69 -5.46 -5.70
N LYS A 3 14.41 -6.58 -5.05
CA LYS A 3 13.06 -7.10 -4.90
C LYS A 3 12.33 -6.28 -3.83
N TRP A 4 11.19 -5.69 -4.20
CA TRP A 4 10.31 -5.01 -3.25
C TRP A 4 9.26 -5.96 -2.70
N TYR A 5 8.87 -5.74 -1.45
CA TYR A 5 7.73 -6.38 -0.81
C TYR A 5 7.07 -5.41 0.16
N ASN A 6 5.84 -5.70 0.59
CA ASN A 6 5.16 -4.91 1.61
C ASN A 6 5.06 -5.67 2.93
N VAL A 7 5.14 -4.91 4.03
CA VAL A 7 4.76 -5.36 5.38
C VAL A 7 3.54 -4.56 5.85
N PHE A 8 2.83 -5.12 6.84
CA PHE A 8 1.59 -4.52 7.36
C PHE A 8 1.76 -4.19 8.84
N GLN A 9 1.74 -2.91 9.17
CA GLN A 9 1.82 -2.43 10.55
C GLN A 9 0.40 -2.22 11.11
N PRO A 10 0.00 -2.90 12.21
CA PRO A 10 -1.32 -2.72 12.78
C PRO A 10 -1.49 -1.32 13.39
N ILE A 11 -2.63 -0.70 13.11
CA ILE A 11 -3.08 0.55 13.74
C ILE A 11 -4.12 0.18 14.80
N TYR A 12 -3.79 0.48 16.05
CA TYR A 12 -4.68 0.25 17.18
C TYR A 12 -5.60 1.44 17.41
N GLN A 13 -6.89 1.17 17.50
CA GLN A 13 -7.87 2.10 18.05
C GLN A 13 -7.98 1.84 19.55
N VAL A 14 -7.92 2.92 20.33
CA VAL A 14 -8.15 2.92 21.78
C VAL A 14 -9.42 3.69 22.04
N ASP A 15 -10.40 3.03 22.65
CA ASP A 15 -11.66 3.70 23.02
C ASP A 15 -11.51 4.50 24.33
N LYS A 16 -12.59 5.18 24.74
CA LYS A 16 -12.63 5.98 25.97
C LYS A 16 -12.41 5.16 27.26
N ASP A 17 -12.62 3.84 27.19
CA ASP A 17 -12.52 2.90 28.30
C ASP A 17 -11.18 2.14 28.27
N LEU A 18 -10.23 2.56 27.43
CA LEU A 18 -8.92 1.96 27.20
C LEU A 18 -8.94 0.55 26.61
N ASN A 19 -10.05 0.13 25.98
CA ASN A 19 -10.05 -1.10 25.21
C ASN A 19 -9.30 -0.90 23.89
N VAL A 20 -8.58 -1.94 23.49
CA VAL A 20 -7.72 -1.94 22.31
C VAL A 20 -8.30 -2.86 21.24
N THR A 21 -8.50 -2.33 20.04
CA THR A 21 -8.84 -3.11 18.84
C THR A 21 -7.91 -2.74 17.70
N ILE A 22 -7.63 -3.69 16.80
CA ILE A 22 -6.97 -3.37 15.53
C ILE A 22 -8.05 -2.82 14.61
N SER A 23 -7.90 -1.58 14.17
CA SER A 23 -8.85 -0.94 13.27
C SER A 23 -8.39 -1.03 11.81
N HIS A 24 -7.09 -0.84 11.55
CA HIS A 24 -6.51 -0.78 10.22
C HIS A 24 -5.10 -1.38 10.22
N TYR A 25 -4.53 -1.55 9.03
CA TYR A 25 -3.13 -1.85 8.81
C TYR A 25 -2.52 -0.81 7.87
N GLU A 26 -1.40 -0.22 8.23
CA GLU A 26 -0.59 0.57 7.29
C GLU A 26 0.28 -0.37 6.47
N MET A 27 0.22 -0.25 5.14
CA MET A 27 1.08 -1.00 4.24
C MET A 27 2.38 -0.22 3.97
N LEU A 28 3.51 -0.88 4.19
CA LEU A 28 4.84 -0.27 4.14
C LEU A 28 5.76 -1.03 3.17
N LEU A 29 6.29 -0.31 2.18
CA LEU A 29 7.21 -0.84 1.18
C LEU A 29 8.61 -1.08 1.76
N ARG A 30 9.17 -2.26 1.46
CA ARG A 30 10.48 -2.73 1.90
C ARG A 30 11.32 -3.26 0.74
N ASP A 31 12.64 -3.11 0.86
CA ASP A 31 13.64 -3.81 0.06
C ASP A 31 14.14 -5.09 0.76
N GLU A 32 15.09 -5.78 0.13
CA GLU A 32 15.74 -6.98 0.67
C GLU A 32 16.47 -6.80 2.01
N ASN A 33 16.73 -5.56 2.44
CA ASN A 33 17.34 -5.22 3.72
C ASN A 33 16.30 -4.80 4.77
N ASP A 34 15.02 -5.09 4.52
CA ASP A 34 13.88 -4.70 5.36
C ASP A 34 13.81 -3.18 5.61
N SER A 35 14.29 -2.40 4.65
CA SER A 35 14.34 -0.94 4.72
C SER A 35 13.46 -0.32 3.64
N PHE A 36 13.02 0.92 3.86
CA PHE A 36 12.33 1.66 2.80
C PHE A 36 13.32 1.91 1.62
N PRO A 37 13.00 1.54 0.37
CA PRO A 37 13.90 1.64 -0.78
C PRO A 37 14.06 3.09 -1.29
N ASN A 38 14.48 4.03 -0.44
CA ASN A 38 14.37 5.47 -0.68
C ASN A 38 14.90 5.93 -2.06
N ASN A 39 16.15 5.59 -2.40
CA ASN A 39 16.76 6.00 -3.67
C ASN A 39 16.06 5.39 -4.90
N ASP A 40 15.67 4.12 -4.81
CA ASP A 40 15.00 3.45 -5.92
C ASP A 40 13.54 3.87 -6.06
N PHE A 41 12.86 4.11 -4.94
CA PHE A 41 11.46 4.51 -4.90
C PHE A 41 11.24 5.85 -5.59
N PHE A 42 11.95 6.91 -5.19
CA PHE A 42 11.78 8.25 -5.79
C PHE A 42 12.17 8.29 -7.27
N ARG A 43 13.11 7.45 -7.70
CA ARG A 43 13.41 7.26 -9.13
C ARG A 43 12.23 6.62 -9.85
N VAL A 44 11.70 5.52 -9.31
CA VAL A 44 10.60 4.75 -9.90
C VAL A 44 9.32 5.59 -10.03
N ILE A 45 8.99 6.40 -9.03
CA ILE A 45 7.78 7.25 -9.09
C ILE A 45 8.01 8.55 -9.86
N GLY A 46 9.18 8.77 -10.46
CA GLY A 46 9.52 9.99 -11.18
C GLY A 46 8.86 10.12 -12.55
N THR A 47 8.35 9.02 -13.11
CA THR A 47 7.64 9.00 -14.40
C THR A 47 6.44 8.05 -14.34
N GLU A 48 5.44 8.29 -15.19
CA GLU A 48 4.25 7.41 -15.27
C GLU A 48 4.61 5.97 -15.68
N GLU A 49 5.58 5.79 -16.58
CA GLU A 49 6.02 4.48 -17.05
C GLU A 49 6.71 3.70 -15.93
N GLU A 50 7.67 4.32 -15.23
CA GLU A 50 8.37 3.64 -14.16
C GLU A 50 7.46 3.38 -12.94
N ASN A 51 6.51 4.27 -12.67
CA ASN A 51 5.55 4.14 -11.55
C ASN A 51 4.71 2.85 -11.63
N GLN A 52 4.59 2.22 -12.80
CA GLN A 52 3.94 0.91 -12.93
C GLN A 52 4.60 -0.17 -12.05
N LYS A 53 5.90 -0.04 -11.75
CA LYS A 53 6.61 -0.97 -10.85
C LYS A 53 6.07 -0.89 -9.42
N TRP A 54 5.81 0.33 -8.94
CA TRP A 54 5.15 0.53 -7.64
C TRP A 54 3.73 -0.03 -7.66
N ILE A 55 2.92 0.31 -8.67
CA ILE A 55 1.54 -0.21 -8.81
C ILE A 55 1.50 -1.74 -8.74
N LEU A 56 2.44 -2.42 -9.41
CA LEU A 56 2.51 -3.88 -9.42
C LEU A 56 2.81 -4.46 -8.03
N ALA A 57 3.80 -3.88 -7.33
CA ALA A 57 4.19 -4.33 -5.99
C ALA A 57 3.06 -4.14 -4.95
N GLU A 58 2.40 -2.99 -4.99
CA GLU A 58 1.25 -2.70 -4.12
C GLU A 58 0.08 -3.65 -4.42
N LYS A 59 -0.26 -3.80 -5.71
CA LYS A 59 -1.36 -4.66 -6.14
C LYS A 59 -1.19 -6.11 -5.69
N GLU A 60 0.01 -6.67 -5.87
CA GLU A 60 0.31 -8.04 -5.46
C GLU A 60 0.08 -8.23 -3.95
N SER A 61 0.54 -7.27 -3.16
CA SER A 61 0.43 -7.32 -1.70
C SER A 61 -1.02 -7.19 -1.22
N ILE A 62 -1.79 -6.29 -1.83
CA ILE A 62 -3.22 -6.09 -1.55
C ILE A 62 -4.03 -7.33 -1.93
N ASP A 63 -3.81 -7.87 -3.14
CA ASP A 63 -4.50 -9.06 -3.61
C ASP A 63 -4.23 -10.27 -2.68
N GLN A 64 -2.99 -10.42 -2.18
CA GLN A 64 -2.65 -11.47 -1.20
C GLN A 64 -3.30 -11.24 0.18
N ALA A 65 -3.33 -10.00 0.65
CA ALA A 65 -3.89 -9.66 1.96
C ALA A 65 -5.40 -9.94 2.02
N PHE A 66 -6.17 -9.42 1.05
CA PHE A 66 -7.62 -9.62 0.99
C PHE A 66 -8.03 -11.06 0.67
N ALA A 67 -7.19 -11.84 -0.02
CA ALA A 67 -7.44 -13.26 -0.22
C ALA A 67 -7.39 -14.05 1.10
N LYS A 68 -6.59 -13.62 2.07
CA LYS A 68 -6.44 -14.29 3.37
C LYS A 68 -7.32 -13.70 4.46
N TYR A 69 -7.51 -12.39 4.44
CA TYR A 69 -8.26 -11.63 5.44
C TYR A 69 -9.17 -10.64 4.71
N PRO A 70 -10.39 -11.04 4.32
CA PRO A 70 -11.27 -10.19 3.50
C PRO A 70 -11.83 -8.98 4.24
N ASP A 71 -11.89 -9.01 5.57
CA ASP A 71 -12.56 -8.00 6.41
C ASP A 71 -11.58 -7.03 7.09
N ILE A 72 -10.39 -6.81 6.53
CA ILE A 72 -9.40 -5.86 7.09
C ILE A 72 -9.40 -4.54 6.33
N CYS A 73 -9.02 -3.47 7.02
CA CYS A 73 -8.81 -2.16 6.43
C CYS A 73 -7.32 -1.93 6.19
N ILE A 74 -6.92 -1.52 4.98
CA ILE A 74 -5.52 -1.26 4.62
C ILE A 74 -5.35 0.21 4.21
N ASN A 75 -4.41 0.91 4.83
CA ASN A 75 -3.99 2.25 4.47
C ASN A 75 -2.81 2.17 3.49
N LEU A 76 -2.94 2.86 2.36
CA LEU A 76 -1.92 2.93 1.31
C LEU A 76 -1.19 4.27 1.36
N ASN A 77 0.13 4.21 1.23
CA ASN A 77 0.98 5.39 1.11
C ASN A 77 1.12 5.77 -0.38
N ILE A 78 0.70 6.97 -0.74
CA ILE A 78 0.79 7.51 -2.11
C ILE A 78 1.43 8.89 -2.07
N GLU A 79 2.53 9.08 -2.78
CA GLU A 79 3.23 10.35 -2.84
C GLU A 79 2.48 11.36 -3.72
N PRO A 80 2.54 12.68 -3.41
CA PRO A 80 1.85 13.72 -4.18
C PRO A 80 2.10 13.68 -5.69
N ILE A 81 3.33 13.38 -6.11
CA ILE A 81 3.71 13.31 -7.54
C ILE A 81 2.94 12.21 -8.29
N GLN A 82 2.61 11.11 -7.63
CA GLN A 82 1.94 9.96 -8.23
C GLN A 82 0.50 10.29 -8.65
N PHE A 83 -0.16 11.26 -7.99
CA PHE A 83 -1.50 11.71 -8.39
C PHE A 83 -1.53 12.44 -9.74
N ALA A 84 -0.37 12.83 -10.29
CA ALA A 84 -0.29 13.36 -11.64
C ALA A 84 -0.46 12.29 -12.73
N TYR A 85 -0.40 11.00 -12.38
CA TYR A 85 -0.42 9.88 -13.34
C TYR A 85 -1.82 9.25 -13.44
N PRO A 86 -2.46 9.24 -14.62
CA PRO A 86 -3.74 8.56 -14.84
C PRO A 86 -3.76 7.09 -14.39
N SER A 87 -2.64 6.38 -14.55
CA SER A 87 -2.52 5.00 -14.10
C SER A 87 -2.71 4.80 -12.58
N VAL A 88 -2.35 5.79 -11.76
CA VAL A 88 -2.54 5.74 -10.29
C VAL A 88 -4.01 5.85 -9.93
N TRP A 89 -4.74 6.75 -10.59
CA TRP A 89 -6.20 6.86 -10.41
C TRP A 89 -6.91 5.56 -10.79
N LYS A 90 -6.57 5.00 -11.96
CA LYS A 90 -7.11 3.70 -12.39
C LYS A 90 -6.79 2.58 -11.41
N PHE A 91 -5.59 2.59 -10.82
CA PHE A 91 -5.21 1.63 -9.78
C PHE A 91 -6.09 1.77 -8.52
N ILE A 92 -6.26 2.99 -8.00
CA ILE A 92 -7.11 3.27 -6.83
C ILE A 92 -8.57 2.86 -7.10
N GLU A 93 -9.13 3.24 -8.25
CA GLU A 93 -10.50 2.88 -8.64
C GLU A 93 -10.70 1.36 -8.71
N ASN A 94 -9.72 0.63 -9.24
CA ASN A 94 -9.78 -0.83 -9.32
C ASN A 94 -9.74 -1.49 -7.93
N ILE A 95 -8.89 -0.99 -7.02
CA ILE A 95 -8.84 -1.48 -5.64
C ILE A 95 -10.17 -1.21 -4.94
N TYR A 96 -10.65 0.02 -5.02
CA TYR A 96 -11.90 0.43 -4.39
C TYR A 96 -13.07 -0.44 -4.90
N SER A 97 -13.20 -0.59 -6.22
CA SER A 97 -14.28 -1.40 -6.81
C SER A 97 -14.21 -2.88 -6.40
N LYS A 98 -13.02 -3.41 -6.14
CA LYS A 98 -12.82 -4.83 -5.82
C LYS A 98 -12.94 -5.13 -4.33
N TYR A 99 -12.54 -4.21 -3.46
CA TYR A 99 -12.33 -4.47 -2.03
C TYR A 99 -12.99 -3.48 -1.08
N ALA A 100 -13.63 -2.39 -1.54
CA ALA A 100 -14.14 -1.34 -0.65
C ALA A 100 -15.31 -1.82 0.23
N TRP A 101 -14.95 -2.40 1.37
CA TRP A 101 -15.78 -2.68 2.53
C TRP A 101 -14.95 -2.41 3.79
N CYS A 102 -14.40 -1.20 3.90
CA CYS A 102 -13.71 -0.71 5.08
C CYS A 102 -13.57 0.82 5.04
#